data_AF-A0A7K4APZ4-F1
#
_entry.id   AF-A0A7K4APZ4-F1
#
_cell.length_a   1.000
_cell.length_b   1.000
_cell.length_c   1.000
_cell.angle_alpha   90.00
_cell.angle_beta   90.00
_cell.angle_gamma   90.00
#
_symmetry.space_group_name_H-M   'P 1'
#
loop_
_entity.id
_entity.type
_entity.pdbx_description
1 polymer ?
#
loop_
_entity_poly.entity_id
_entity_poly.type
_entity_poly.pdbx_seq_one_letter_code
_entity_poly.pdbx_strand_id
1 'polypeptide(L)'
;MVPRSAVVMMFGHKGQPNRRPARSPPAIEANLNLKPGEWVKVRPEDEILSTLDAHGKYKGLYFMPEMKKFCGRRFRVHKVVKRMLLESTGEMRELKSPGIYLEGVFCDGKFHDRCDRYCFLLWKEAWLTRVEGPGN
;
A
#
# COMPACT_ATOMS: atom_id res chain seq x y z
N MET A 1 57.78 40.94 -33.03
CA MET A 1 56.86 41.10 -34.17
C MET A 1 55.49 40.58 -33.72
N VAL A 2 54.62 41.48 -33.24
CA VAL A 2 53.17 41.26 -32.98
C VAL A 2 52.40 41.48 -34.29
N PRO A 3 51.07 41.17 -34.47
CA PRO A 3 49.96 41.01 -33.50
C PRO A 3 49.05 39.77 -33.83
N ARG A 4 47.87 39.44 -33.27
CA ARG A 4 46.60 40.19 -33.05
C ARG A 4 45.62 39.42 -32.14
N SER A 5 44.86 40.21 -31.39
CA SER A 5 43.42 40.13 -31.08
C SER A 5 42.80 38.95 -30.32
N ALA A 6 42.10 39.35 -29.25
CA ALA A 6 41.16 38.60 -28.44
C ALA A 6 39.89 38.16 -29.18
N VAL A 7 39.30 37.05 -28.72
CA VAL A 7 37.85 36.79 -28.82
C VAL A 7 37.38 36.15 -27.52
N VAL A 8 36.48 36.86 -26.84
CA VAL A 8 35.57 36.34 -25.82
C VAL A 8 34.48 35.53 -26.53
N MET A 9 34.21 34.31 -26.07
CA MET A 9 32.97 33.60 -26.38
C MET A 9 32.34 33.09 -25.09
N MET A 10 31.07 33.45 -24.98
CA MET A 10 30.13 33.26 -23.88
C MET A 10 29.38 31.92 -24.04
N PHE A 11 28.60 31.61 -22.99
CA PHE A 11 27.38 30.78 -22.96
C PHE A 11 27.49 29.30 -22.60
N GLY A 12 26.75 28.94 -21.54
CA GLY A 12 26.17 27.62 -21.42
C GLY A 12 25.75 27.17 -20.02
N HIS A 13 25.00 27.98 -19.26
CA HIS A 13 24.20 27.46 -18.14
C HIS A 13 23.20 26.41 -18.67
N LYS A 14 23.48 25.12 -18.49
CA LYS A 14 22.46 24.08 -18.63
C LYS A 14 21.94 23.74 -17.23
N GLY A 15 20.74 24.26 -16.97
CA GLY A 15 20.00 24.08 -15.73
C GLY A 15 19.88 22.60 -15.35
N GLN A 16 20.08 22.34 -14.07
CA GLN A 16 19.76 21.05 -13.46
C GLN A 16 18.24 20.84 -13.54
N PRO A 17 17.76 19.68 -14.01
CA PRO A 17 16.36 19.36 -13.91
C PRO A 17 15.99 19.29 -12.42
N ASN A 18 14.97 20.06 -12.07
CA ASN A 18 14.34 20.16 -10.76
C ASN A 18 13.99 18.75 -10.24
N ARG A 19 14.91 18.12 -9.50
CA ARG A 19 14.63 16.89 -8.76
C ARG A 19 13.76 17.28 -7.59
N ARG A 20 12.44 17.10 -7.73
CA ARG A 20 11.52 17.07 -6.59
C ARG A 20 12.13 16.14 -5.54
N PRO A 21 12.29 16.58 -4.27
CA PRO A 21 12.82 15.70 -3.25
C PRO A 21 11.93 14.45 -3.19
N ALA A 22 12.55 13.28 -3.31
CA ALA A 22 11.87 12.02 -3.07
C ALA A 22 11.25 12.12 -1.67
N ARG A 23 9.91 12.08 -1.62
CA ARG A 23 9.18 12.09 -0.35
C ARG A 23 9.74 10.93 0.45
N SER A 24 10.35 11.19 1.61
CA SER A 24 10.75 10.14 2.55
C SER A 24 9.57 9.17 2.70
N PRO A 25 9.80 7.84 2.73
CA PRO A 25 8.70 6.90 2.93
C PRO A 25 7.92 7.37 4.15
N PRO A 26 6.61 7.67 4.03
CA PRO A 26 5.85 8.08 5.20
C PRO A 26 6.00 6.94 6.20
N ALA A 27 6.53 7.27 7.39
CA ALA A 27 6.63 6.32 8.50
C ALA A 27 5.33 5.53 8.53
N ILE A 28 5.41 4.20 8.52
CA ILE A 28 4.24 3.35 8.31
C ILE A 28 3.23 3.67 9.43
N GLU A 29 2.22 4.50 9.13
CA GLU A 29 1.21 4.92 10.09
C GLU A 29 0.31 3.71 10.40
N ALA A 30 0.73 2.94 11.40
CA ALA A 30 0.08 1.69 11.76
C ALA A 30 -1.24 1.89 12.53
N ASN A 31 -1.64 3.15 12.78
CA ASN A 31 -2.83 3.49 13.57
C ASN A 31 -3.61 4.63 12.89
N LEU A 32 -4.26 4.30 11.79
CA LEU A 32 -5.14 5.23 11.08
C LEU A 32 -6.49 5.33 11.77
N ASN A 33 -6.89 4.35 12.60
CA ASN A 33 -8.20 4.28 13.26
C ASN A 33 -9.35 4.40 12.25
N LEU A 34 -9.22 3.69 11.12
CA LEU A 34 -10.15 3.73 9.99
C LEU A 34 -11.57 3.39 10.44
N LYS A 35 -12.55 4.01 9.78
CA LYS A 35 -13.97 3.71 9.94
C LYS A 35 -14.56 3.19 8.64
N PRO A 36 -15.60 2.34 8.71
CA PRO A 36 -16.39 1.99 7.54
C PRO A 36 -16.86 3.24 6.78
N GLY A 37 -16.79 3.21 5.45
CA GLY A 37 -17.14 4.33 4.58
C GLY A 37 -15.98 5.27 4.23
N GLU A 38 -14.87 5.24 4.97
CA GLU A 38 -13.69 6.03 4.63
C GLU A 38 -12.97 5.51 3.39
N TRP A 39 -12.27 6.39 2.68
CA TRP A 39 -11.48 6.03 1.51
C TRP A 39 -10.02 5.83 1.88
N VAL A 40 -9.45 4.77 1.32
CA VAL A 40 -8.04 4.42 1.49
C VAL A 40 -7.41 4.06 0.15
N LYS A 41 -6.11 4.27 0.05
CA LYS A 41 -5.26 3.72 -1.00
C LYS A 41 -4.43 2.59 -0.42
N VAL A 42 -4.37 1.46 -1.10
CA VAL A 42 -3.41 0.40 -0.77
C VAL A 42 -2.02 0.88 -1.14
N ARG A 43 -1.06 0.72 -0.24
CA ARG A 43 0.33 1.11 -0.48
C ARG A 43 0.96 0.35 -1.66
N PRO A 44 2.04 0.88 -2.25
CA PRO A 44 2.83 0.15 -3.24
C PRO A 44 3.28 -1.21 -2.72
N GLU A 45 3.51 -2.16 -3.63
CA GLU A 45 3.92 -3.52 -3.27
C GLU A 45 5.25 -3.51 -2.51
N ASP A 46 6.24 -2.73 -2.96
CA ASP A 46 7.56 -2.62 -2.34
C ASP A 46 7.50 -2.09 -0.89
N GLU A 47 6.64 -1.10 -0.62
CA GLU A 47 6.39 -0.59 0.72
C GLU A 47 5.79 -1.67 1.63
N ILE A 48 4.83 -2.45 1.12
CA ILE A 48 4.20 -3.53 1.89
C ILE A 48 5.19 -4.65 2.15
N LEU A 49 5.94 -5.10 1.13
CA LEU A 49 6.94 -6.16 1.25
C LEU A 49 8.01 -5.80 2.30
N SER A 50 8.40 -4.53 2.37
CA SER A 50 9.35 -4.02 3.37
C SER A 50 8.84 -4.09 4.82
N THR A 51 7.53 -4.30 5.03
CA THR A 51 6.96 -4.48 6.38
C THR A 51 6.92 -5.94 6.84
N LEU A 52 7.18 -6.90 5.96
CA LEU A 52 6.99 -8.32 6.26
C LEU A 52 8.16 -8.90 7.06
N ASP A 53 7.84 -9.86 7.92
CA ASP A 53 8.83 -10.69 8.59
C ASP A 53 9.41 -11.76 7.62
N ALA A 54 10.36 -12.55 8.11
CA ALA A 54 11.02 -13.61 7.35
C ALA A 54 10.04 -14.69 6.81
N HIS A 55 8.80 -14.73 7.31
CA HIS A 55 7.75 -15.64 6.86
C HIS A 55 6.71 -14.97 5.95
N GLY A 56 6.96 -13.73 5.51
CA GLY A 56 6.04 -12.99 4.66
C GLY A 56 4.79 -12.47 5.39
N LYS A 57 4.88 -12.26 6.71
CA LYS A 57 3.75 -11.79 7.52
C LYS A 57 4.02 -10.41 8.11
N TYR A 58 2.95 -9.65 8.31
CA TYR A 58 2.96 -8.48 9.19
C TYR A 58 1.96 -8.68 10.33
N LYS A 59 2.46 -8.68 11.58
CA LYS A 59 1.66 -8.92 12.80
C LYS A 59 0.77 -10.17 12.67
N GLY A 60 1.33 -11.25 12.14
CA GLY A 60 0.67 -12.54 11.99
C GLY A 60 -0.24 -12.69 10.76
N LEU A 61 -0.38 -11.65 9.92
CA LEU A 61 -1.16 -11.73 8.68
C LEU A 61 -0.25 -11.85 7.46
N TYR A 62 -0.50 -12.84 6.61
CA TYR A 62 0.22 -13.00 5.34
C TYR A 62 -0.14 -11.91 4.33
N PHE A 63 0.85 -11.47 3.56
CA PHE A 63 0.61 -10.75 2.32
C PHE A 63 0.58 -11.75 1.15
N MET A 64 -0.62 -12.12 0.70
CA MET A 64 -0.82 -13.17 -0.30
C MET A 64 -0.61 -12.65 -1.72
N PRO A 65 -0.19 -13.49 -2.69
CA PRO A 65 0.01 -13.07 -4.09
C PRO A 65 -1.22 -12.40 -4.72
N GLU A 66 -2.43 -12.85 -4.39
CA GLU A 66 -3.69 -12.25 -4.85
C GLU A 66 -3.87 -10.79 -4.43
N MET A 67 -3.19 -10.36 -3.36
CA MET A 67 -3.28 -9.00 -2.84
C MET A 67 -2.55 -7.99 -3.74
N LYS A 68 -1.51 -8.42 -4.48
CA LYS A 68 -0.63 -7.57 -5.28
C LYS A 68 -1.40 -6.75 -6.33
N LYS A 69 -2.42 -7.34 -6.97
CA LYS A 69 -3.25 -6.66 -7.99
C LYS A 69 -4.09 -5.49 -7.44
N PHE A 70 -4.13 -5.32 -6.12
CA PHE A 70 -4.82 -4.22 -5.46
C PHE A 70 -3.87 -3.12 -4.97
N CYS A 71 -2.55 -3.35 -4.98
CA CYS A 71 -1.55 -2.34 -4.62
C CYS A 71 -1.69 -1.09 -5.48
N GLY A 72 -1.54 0.08 -4.85
CA GLY A 72 -1.66 1.38 -5.51
C GLY A 72 -3.08 1.82 -5.88
N ARG A 73 -4.11 1.00 -5.65
CA ARG A 73 -5.51 1.33 -5.97
C ARG A 73 -6.26 1.87 -4.75
N ARG A 74 -7.36 2.59 -5.01
CA ARG A 74 -8.21 3.21 -3.99
C ARG A 74 -9.47 2.37 -3.77
N PHE A 75 -9.87 2.21 -2.52
CA PHE A 75 -11.06 1.47 -2.11
C PHE A 75 -11.73 2.16 -0.93
N ARG A 76 -13.01 1.90 -0.76
CA ARG A 76 -13.74 2.27 0.45
C ARG A 76 -13.59 1.18 1.50
N VAL A 77 -13.43 1.57 2.75
CA VAL A 77 -13.41 0.65 3.89
C VAL A 77 -14.81 0.06 4.07
N HIS A 78 -14.91 -1.25 3.91
CA HIS A 78 -16.16 -1.99 4.11
C HIS A 78 -16.42 -2.25 5.59
N LYS A 79 -15.42 -2.80 6.29
CA LYS A 79 -15.56 -3.23 7.69
C LYS A 79 -14.22 -3.24 8.42
N VAL A 80 -14.26 -2.84 9.69
CA VAL A 80 -13.15 -3.06 10.63
C VAL A 80 -13.43 -4.36 11.39
N VAL A 81 -12.50 -5.30 11.29
CA VAL A 81 -12.60 -6.65 11.84
C VAL A 81 -11.75 -6.73 13.10
N LYS A 82 -12.41 -6.99 14.25
CA LYS A 82 -11.74 -7.21 15.54
C LYS A 82 -11.77 -8.67 15.98
N ARG A 83 -12.76 -9.42 15.50
CA ARG A 83 -12.97 -10.83 15.83
C ARG A 83 -13.30 -11.61 14.56
N MET A 84 -12.82 -12.84 14.45
CA MET A 84 -13.07 -13.72 13.32
C MET A 84 -13.46 -15.11 13.81
N LEU A 85 -14.44 -15.73 13.16
CA LEU A 85 -14.80 -17.13 13.35
C LEU A 85 -13.83 -17.99 12.56
N LEU A 86 -13.16 -18.94 13.21
CA LEU A 86 -12.30 -19.90 12.54
C LEU A 86 -13.17 -21.04 12.00
N GLU A 87 -13.34 -21.10 10.68
CA GLU A 87 -14.26 -22.04 10.01
C GLU A 87 -13.99 -23.51 10.39
N SER A 88 -12.72 -23.89 10.54
CA SER A 88 -12.32 -25.26 10.86
C SER A 88 -12.73 -25.74 12.25
N THR A 89 -12.94 -24.82 13.21
CA THR A 89 -13.22 -25.18 14.61
C THR A 89 -14.49 -24.53 15.16
N GLY A 90 -15.06 -23.54 14.47
CA GLY A 90 -16.15 -22.72 15.00
C GLY A 90 -15.73 -21.76 16.12
N GLU A 91 -14.43 -21.61 16.38
CA GLU A 91 -13.92 -20.77 17.46
C GLU A 91 -13.95 -19.29 17.07
N MET A 92 -14.49 -18.43 17.94
CA MET A 92 -14.41 -16.97 17.77
C MET A 92 -13.10 -16.43 18.34
N ARG A 93 -12.17 -16.02 17.46
CA ARG A 93 -10.88 -15.46 17.85
C ARG A 93 -10.86 -13.94 17.81
N GLU A 94 -10.24 -13.34 18.82
CA GLU A 94 -9.93 -11.92 18.83
C GLU A 94 -8.59 -11.63 18.15
N LEU A 95 -8.57 -10.59 17.33
CA LEU A 95 -7.36 -10.16 16.62
C LEU A 95 -6.57 -9.20 17.49
N LYS A 96 -5.30 -9.53 17.76
CA LYS A 96 -4.35 -8.64 18.46
C LYS A 96 -4.22 -7.26 17.83
N SER A 97 -4.45 -7.16 16.52
CA SER A 97 -4.59 -5.89 15.81
C SER A 97 -5.74 -6.00 14.81
N PRO A 98 -6.64 -5.00 14.76
CA PRO A 98 -7.76 -5.02 13.83
C PRO A 98 -7.30 -5.23 12.38
N GLY A 99 -8.10 -5.95 11.62
CA GLY A 99 -7.96 -6.05 10.18
C GLY A 99 -9.05 -5.25 9.47
N ILE A 100 -8.84 -4.96 8.20
CA ILE A 100 -9.71 -4.10 7.39
C ILE A 100 -10.19 -4.91 6.18
N TYR A 101 -11.49 -4.91 5.94
CA TYR A 101 -12.07 -5.33 4.67
C TYR A 101 -12.33 -4.11 3.80
N LEU A 102 -12.00 -4.25 2.51
CA LEU A 102 -12.20 -3.22 1.50
C LEU A 102 -13.30 -3.66 0.53
N GLU A 103 -14.07 -2.71 0.04
CA GLU A 103 -15.18 -2.99 -0.87
C GLU A 103 -14.72 -3.54 -2.21
N GLY A 104 -15.31 -4.66 -2.65
CA GLY A 104 -14.95 -5.29 -3.92
C GLY A 104 -13.58 -5.99 -3.94
N VAL A 105 -12.92 -6.13 -2.79
CA VAL A 105 -11.56 -6.68 -2.70
C VAL A 105 -11.60 -8.09 -2.13
N PHE A 106 -11.62 -9.06 -3.03
CA PHE A 106 -11.75 -10.48 -2.73
C PHE A 106 -10.56 -11.29 -3.25
N CYS A 107 -10.32 -12.43 -2.59
CA CYS A 107 -9.46 -13.48 -3.11
C CYS A 107 -10.10 -14.09 -4.36
N ASP A 108 -9.29 -14.35 -5.39
CA ASP A 108 -9.75 -15.02 -6.63
C ASP A 108 -9.37 -16.50 -6.68
N GLY A 109 -8.79 -17.03 -5.59
CA GLY A 109 -8.46 -18.44 -5.41
C GLY A 109 -7.37 -19.00 -6.33
N LYS A 110 -6.73 -18.16 -7.15
CA LYS A 110 -5.75 -18.63 -8.14
C LYS A 110 -4.51 -19.26 -7.50
N PHE A 111 -4.15 -18.86 -6.29
CA PHE A 111 -3.05 -19.47 -5.52
C PHE A 111 -3.55 -20.41 -4.41
N HIS A 112 -4.81 -20.84 -4.50
CA HIS A 112 -5.47 -21.76 -3.56
C HIS A 112 -6.28 -22.82 -4.30
N ASP A 113 -5.64 -23.59 -5.18
CA ASP A 113 -6.26 -24.71 -5.92
C ASP A 113 -7.55 -24.36 -6.68
N ARG A 114 -7.64 -23.12 -7.19
CA ARG A 114 -8.84 -22.58 -7.86
C ARG A 114 -10.08 -22.57 -6.95
N CYS A 115 -9.88 -22.28 -5.66
CA CYS A 115 -10.95 -22.05 -4.70
C CYS A 115 -11.92 -20.95 -5.18
N ASP A 116 -13.22 -21.20 -5.11
CA ASP A 116 -14.30 -20.34 -5.59
C ASP A 116 -15.06 -19.62 -4.47
N ARG A 117 -14.54 -19.63 -3.24
CA ARG A 117 -15.21 -19.03 -2.07
C ARG A 117 -15.26 -17.51 -2.06
N TYR A 118 -14.47 -16.82 -2.90
CA TYR A 118 -14.40 -15.36 -2.98
C TYR A 118 -14.31 -14.65 -1.61
N CYS A 119 -13.45 -15.16 -0.73
CA CYS A 119 -13.29 -14.61 0.62
C CYS A 119 -12.75 -13.16 0.58
N PHE A 120 -13.17 -12.34 1.54
CA PHE A 120 -12.57 -11.01 1.73
C PHE A 120 -11.07 -11.13 2.02
N LEU A 121 -10.28 -10.26 1.38
CA LEU A 121 -8.88 -10.10 1.75
C LEU A 121 -8.80 -9.20 2.98
N LEU A 122 -8.15 -9.69 4.04
CA LEU A 122 -7.90 -8.90 5.24
C LEU A 122 -6.67 -8.02 5.04
N TRP A 123 -6.77 -6.75 5.39
CA TRP A 123 -5.68 -5.77 5.29
C TRP A 123 -5.29 -5.24 6.67
N LYS A 124 -4.03 -4.83 6.83
CA LYS A 124 -3.56 -4.10 8.01
C LYS A 124 -3.54 -2.61 7.69
N GLU A 125 -3.89 -1.76 8.65
CA GLU A 125 -3.86 -0.30 8.46
C GLU A 125 -2.49 0.21 7.98
N ALA A 126 -1.41 -0.44 8.44
CA ALA A 126 -0.03 -0.19 7.98
C ALA A 126 0.15 -0.26 6.46
N TRP A 127 -0.66 -1.06 5.76
CA TRP A 127 -0.62 -1.24 4.30
C TRP A 127 -1.57 -0.28 3.56
N LEU A 128 -2.23 0.61 4.29
CA LEU A 128 -3.21 1.54 3.77
C LEU A 128 -2.74 2.97 4.02
N THR A 129 -3.26 3.89 3.22
CA THR A 129 -3.11 5.32 3.42
C THR A 129 -4.48 5.94 3.28
N ARG A 130 -4.91 6.71 4.27
CA ARG A 130 -6.17 7.45 4.19
C ARG A 130 -6.09 8.45 3.04
N VAL A 131 -7.12 8.50 2.21
CA VAL A 131 -7.25 9.44 1.09
C VAL A 131 -8.64 10.04 1.11
N GLU A 132 -8.81 11.18 0.45
CA GLU A 132 -10.14 11.76 0.26
C GLU A 132 -11.03 10.83 -0.57
N GLY A 133 -12.34 11.01 -0.56
CA GLY A 133 -13.23 10.31 -1.49
C GLY A 133 -13.05 10.80 -2.93
N PRO A 134 -13.66 10.15 -3.93
CA PRO A 134 -13.97 10.86 -5.16
C PRO A 134 -14.80 12.10 -4.79
N GLY A 135 -14.35 13.28 -5.23
CA GLY A 135 -15.14 14.50 -5.09
C GLY A 135 -16.48 14.28 -5.78
N ASN A 136 -17.55 14.64 -5.09
CA ASN A 136 -18.92 14.52 -5.59
C ASN A 136 -19.21 15.51 -6.70
#